data_AF-F7ECR2-F1
#
_entry.id   AF-F7ECR2-F1
#
_cell.length_a   1.000
_cell.length_b   1.000
_cell.length_c   1.000
_cell.angle_alpha   90.00
_cell.angle_beta   90.00
_cell.angle_gamma   90.00
#
_symmetry.space_group_name_H-M   'P 1'
#
loop_
_entity.id
_entity.type
_entity.pdbx_description
1 polymer ?
#
loop_
_entity_poly.entity_id
_entity_poly.type
_entity_poly.pdbx_seq_one_letter_code
_entity_poly.pdbx_strand_id
1 'polypeptide(L)'
;MSHVGLQHPTSGNKAFGHPPGRWTDVPSDAPELKQVAEVAVREFNRGNNGEEIYRQIRVTQARKKVVSGLNYDLTLILGRTQCKKGQDFLLGSCLQTMSPPLMGVKCTRQKSYISCVLRKDEMLKTLTLFKDFVTTYNKKYSDQEEAARRLQIFSQNLKKAQMIQEMDQGTAEYGVTKYSDLTEDEFRSLYLNPLLSSKPLYQMKKAIVPNMSAPDQWDWRDHGAVTEVKNQGMCGSCWAFSVIGNIEGQWFLKKGSLVSLSEQELVDCDGVDHACAGGLPSNAYEAIEKLGGIETEQEYSYEGHKNTCSFSTSKVSAYINSSVEIPKDENEIAAWLAQNGPISIALNAFAMQFYRKGISHPFRILCNPWMIDHAVLLVGYGERNGTPFWAIKNSWGTDWGEQGYYYLYRGTGACGMNTMCSSAVVD
;
A
#
# COMPACT_ATOMS: atom_id res chain seq x y z
N MET A 1 58.52 -30.82 -22.20
CA MET A 1 57.96 -31.95 -22.98
C MET A 1 57.52 -32.99 -21.96
N SER A 2 56.21 -33.02 -21.69
CA SER A 2 55.28 -34.10 -22.11
C SER A 2 55.06 -35.14 -21.01
N HIS A 3 53.96 -34.98 -20.24
CA HIS A 3 52.87 -35.96 -20.27
C HIS A 3 51.62 -35.44 -19.52
N VAL A 4 50.60 -35.14 -20.32
CA VAL A 4 49.17 -35.26 -19.99
C VAL A 4 48.85 -36.76 -20.12
N GLY A 5 47.99 -37.45 -19.37
CA GLY A 5 47.07 -37.16 -18.28
C GLY A 5 46.16 -38.40 -18.16
N LEU A 6 45.49 -38.64 -17.03
CA LEU A 6 44.32 -39.53 -16.95
C LEU A 6 43.45 -39.12 -15.74
N GLN A 7 42.14 -39.15 -15.98
CA GLN A 7 41.05 -38.54 -15.23
C GLN A 7 40.71 -39.27 -13.91
N HIS A 8 40.31 -38.51 -12.89
CA HIS A 8 39.47 -39.01 -11.79
C HIS A 8 38.12 -38.25 -11.80
N PRO A 9 36.98 -38.95 -11.66
CA PRO A 9 35.67 -38.31 -11.60
C PRO A 9 35.43 -37.68 -10.22
N THR A 10 34.99 -36.43 -10.21
CA THR A 10 34.54 -35.68 -9.04
C THR A 10 33.22 -36.26 -8.52
N SER A 11 33.24 -36.86 -7.33
CA SER A 11 32.03 -37.25 -6.61
C SER A 11 31.50 -36.08 -5.77
N GLY A 12 30.35 -35.58 -6.19
CA GLY A 12 29.21 -35.14 -5.37
C GLY A 12 29.47 -34.33 -4.11
N ASN A 13 29.10 -33.04 -4.19
CA ASN A 13 28.67 -32.22 -3.05
C ASN A 13 27.71 -33.00 -2.14
N LYS A 14 28.19 -33.42 -0.96
CA LYS A 14 27.30 -33.77 0.15
C LYS A 14 26.78 -32.48 0.76
N ALA A 15 25.48 -32.26 0.61
CA ALA A 15 24.74 -31.23 1.34
C ALA A 15 25.00 -31.38 2.85
N PHE A 16 25.49 -30.32 3.48
CA PHE A 16 25.65 -30.23 4.92
C PHE A 16 24.25 -30.29 5.57
N GLY A 17 23.97 -31.39 6.26
CA GLY A 17 22.79 -31.51 7.12
C GLY A 17 22.86 -30.49 8.26
N HIS A 18 21.76 -29.77 8.48
CA HIS A 18 21.61 -28.84 9.59
C HIS A 18 21.89 -29.52 10.94
N PRO A 19 22.41 -28.78 11.94
CA PRO A 19 22.78 -29.36 13.23
C PRO A 19 21.56 -30.00 13.92
N PRO A 20 21.71 -31.22 14.47
CA PRO A 20 20.63 -31.88 15.20
C PRO A 20 20.20 -31.03 16.40
N GLY A 21 18.88 -30.95 16.64
CA GLY A 21 18.32 -30.28 17.81
C GLY A 21 17.88 -28.81 17.64
N ARG A 22 17.91 -28.20 16.45
CA ARG A 22 17.31 -26.87 16.20
C ARG A 22 16.00 -26.98 15.43
N TRP A 23 15.06 -26.05 15.67
CA TRP A 23 13.88 -25.89 14.84
C TRP A 23 14.27 -25.25 13.50
N THR A 24 13.77 -25.81 12.40
CA THR A 24 13.95 -25.30 11.04
C THR A 24 12.58 -25.12 10.40
N ASP A 25 12.36 -24.00 9.72
CA ASP A 25 11.13 -23.76 8.96
C ASP A 25 11.01 -24.74 7.79
N VAL A 26 9.77 -25.14 7.50
CA VAL A 26 9.43 -26.02 6.39
C VAL A 26 8.41 -25.27 5.52
N PRO A 27 8.59 -25.22 4.19
CA PRO A 27 7.59 -24.65 3.28
C PRO A 27 6.21 -25.25 3.53
N SER A 28 5.17 -24.41 3.58
CA SER A 28 3.82 -24.82 3.98
C SER A 28 3.15 -25.83 3.02
N ASP A 29 3.65 -25.91 1.79
CA ASP A 29 3.22 -26.81 0.72
C ASP A 29 4.11 -28.05 0.58
N ALA A 30 5.12 -28.21 1.44
CA ALA A 30 6.07 -29.31 1.34
C ALA A 30 5.34 -30.67 1.43
N PRO A 31 5.59 -31.63 0.51
CA PRO A 31 4.91 -32.92 0.49
C PRO A 31 5.01 -33.71 1.80
N GLU A 32 6.11 -33.54 2.54
CA GLU A 32 6.35 -34.16 3.84
C GLU A 32 5.32 -33.75 4.91
N LEU A 33 4.67 -32.59 4.76
CA LEU A 33 3.68 -32.09 5.71
C LEU A 33 2.31 -32.73 5.53
N LYS A 34 2.01 -33.30 4.35
CA LYS A 34 0.68 -33.84 4.03
C LYS A 34 0.23 -34.89 5.05
N GLN A 35 1.07 -35.90 5.28
CA GLN A 35 0.76 -36.97 6.22
C GLN A 35 0.70 -36.47 7.67
N VAL A 36 1.58 -35.53 8.05
CA VAL A 36 1.61 -34.99 9.42
C VAL A 36 0.36 -34.16 9.71
N ALA A 37 -0.09 -33.35 8.75
CA ALA A 37 -1.28 -32.53 8.86
C ALA A 37 -2.56 -33.39 8.88
N GLU A 38 -2.65 -34.44 8.06
CA GLU A 38 -3.76 -35.40 8.09
C GLU A 38 -3.91 -36.11 9.44
N VAL A 39 -2.80 -36.49 10.07
CA VAL A 39 -2.83 -37.08 11.43
C VAL A 39 -3.20 -36.01 12.45
N ALA A 40 -2.66 -34.79 12.34
CA ALA A 40 -2.98 -33.69 13.24
C ALA A 40 -4.47 -33.32 13.22
N VAL A 41 -5.11 -33.30 12.05
CA VAL A 41 -6.55 -33.06 11.94
C VAL A 41 -7.37 -34.20 12.56
N ARG A 42 -6.93 -35.46 12.36
CA ARG A 42 -7.58 -36.61 13.02
C ARG A 42 -7.52 -36.51 14.54
N GLU A 43 -6.36 -36.19 15.10
CA GLU A 43 -6.19 -36.04 16.54
C GLU A 43 -6.96 -34.83 17.09
N PHE A 44 -6.98 -33.71 16.36
CA PHE A 44 -7.82 -32.56 16.71
C PHE A 44 -9.31 -32.91 16.75
N ASN A 45 -9.82 -33.60 15.72
CA ASN A 45 -11.21 -34.04 15.70
C ASN A 45 -11.51 -35.01 16.85
N ARG A 46 -10.58 -35.90 17.19
CA ARG A 46 -10.73 -36.84 18.31
C ARG A 46 -10.76 -36.14 19.67
N GLY A 47 -9.90 -35.14 19.86
CA GLY A 47 -9.73 -34.45 21.15
C GLY A 47 -10.65 -33.25 21.36
N ASN A 48 -11.27 -32.70 20.31
CA ASN A 48 -12.21 -31.59 20.44
C ASN A 48 -13.57 -32.08 20.95
N ASN A 49 -14.23 -31.32 21.84
CA ASN A 49 -15.55 -31.67 22.40
C ASN A 49 -16.74 -31.24 21.50
N GLY A 50 -16.50 -30.51 20.40
CA GLY A 50 -17.57 -30.14 19.46
C GLY A 50 -18.12 -31.33 18.68
N GLU A 51 -19.41 -31.27 18.31
CA GLU A 51 -20.09 -32.30 17.50
C GLU A 51 -19.60 -32.37 16.04
N GLU A 52 -18.95 -31.31 15.56
CA GLU A 52 -18.58 -31.13 14.16
C GLU A 52 -17.26 -31.84 13.82
N ILE A 53 -17.17 -32.36 12.58
CA ILE A 53 -15.92 -32.85 11.99
C ILE A 53 -15.29 -31.73 11.16
N TYR A 54 -13.98 -31.51 11.35
CA TYR A 54 -13.21 -30.51 10.62
C TYR A 54 -12.27 -31.15 9.60
N ARG A 55 -12.03 -30.44 8.50
CA ARG A 55 -11.07 -30.82 7.47
C ARG A 55 -9.95 -29.78 7.36
N GLN A 56 -8.75 -30.23 7.02
CA GLN A 56 -7.66 -29.32 6.68
C GLN A 56 -8.01 -28.52 5.42
N ILE A 57 -7.88 -27.19 5.51
CA ILE A 57 -7.90 -26.29 4.35
C ILE A 57 -6.47 -26.07 3.86
N ARG A 58 -5.59 -25.62 4.76
CA ARG A 58 -4.17 -25.41 4.46
C ARG A 58 -3.30 -25.42 5.71
N VAL A 59 -2.02 -25.72 5.51
CA VAL A 59 -0.96 -25.41 6.47
C VAL A 59 -0.54 -23.96 6.24
N THR A 60 -0.41 -23.17 7.30
CA THR A 60 0.00 -21.75 7.23
C THR A 60 1.40 -21.52 7.76
N GLN A 61 1.89 -22.41 8.63
CA GLN A 61 3.25 -22.38 9.16
C GLN A 61 3.65 -23.79 9.56
N ALA A 62 4.89 -24.17 9.29
CA ALA A 62 5.44 -25.46 9.69
C ALA A 62 6.91 -25.32 10.09
N ARG A 63 7.29 -25.98 11.18
CA ARG A 63 8.67 -26.13 11.61
C ARG A 63 8.94 -27.57 11.98
N LYS A 64 10.15 -28.05 11.72
CA LYS A 64 10.61 -29.38 12.13
C LYS A 64 11.84 -29.30 13.02
N LYS A 65 12.02 -30.31 13.87
CA LYS A 65 13.20 -30.48 14.73
C LYS A 65 13.62 -31.93 14.72
N VAL A 66 14.86 -32.18 14.32
CA VAL A 66 15.48 -33.52 14.34
C VAL A 66 16.05 -33.78 15.74
N VAL A 67 15.55 -34.81 16.41
CA VAL A 67 15.98 -35.32 17.72
C VAL A 67 16.25 -36.84 17.61
N SER A 68 15.96 -37.67 18.62
CA SER A 68 15.87 -39.14 18.49
C SER A 68 14.67 -39.61 17.62
N GLY A 69 14.23 -38.77 16.67
CA GLY A 69 12.98 -38.81 15.93
C GLY A 69 12.70 -37.44 15.29
N LEU A 70 11.53 -37.28 14.64
CA LEU A 70 11.09 -36.01 14.04
C LEU A 70 9.96 -35.38 14.85
N ASN A 71 10.18 -34.14 15.30
CA ASN A 71 9.13 -33.31 15.87
C ASN A 71 8.66 -32.28 14.83
N TYR A 72 7.37 -31.97 14.87
CA TYR A 72 6.74 -30.96 14.02
C TYR A 72 5.96 -29.95 14.86
N ASP A 73 6.01 -28.68 14.48
CA ASP A 73 5.14 -27.59 14.96
C ASP A 73 4.39 -27.04 13.76
N LEU A 74 3.08 -27.26 13.70
CA LEU A 74 2.21 -26.95 12.57
C LEU A 74 1.15 -25.95 12.98
N THR A 75 0.83 -25.03 12.06
CA THR A 75 -0.35 -24.18 12.15
C THR A 75 -1.27 -24.49 10.98
N LEU A 76 -2.46 -24.97 11.31
CA LEU A 76 -3.47 -25.41 10.37
C LEU A 76 -4.63 -24.44 10.36
N ILE A 77 -5.19 -24.21 9.18
CA ILE A 77 -6.54 -23.66 9.04
C ILE A 77 -7.46 -24.83 8.74
N LEU A 78 -8.47 -25.02 9.61
CA LEU A 78 -9.47 -26.06 9.47
C LEU A 78 -10.81 -25.46 9.03
N GLY A 79 -11.54 -26.15 8.17
CA GLY A 79 -12.90 -25.80 7.78
C GLY A 79 -13.89 -26.79 8.38
N ARG A 80 -15.10 -26.31 8.68
CA ARG A 80 -16.22 -27.17 9.03
C ARG A 80 -16.60 -28.06 7.86
N THR A 81 -17.05 -29.26 8.19
CA THR A 81 -17.69 -30.17 7.23
C THR A 81 -19.16 -30.33 7.59
N GLN A 82 -19.93 -30.87 6.66
CA GLN A 82 -21.32 -31.27 6.89
C GLN A 82 -21.47 -32.48 7.82
N CYS A 83 -20.36 -33.12 8.20
CA CYS A 83 -20.37 -34.32 9.03
C CYS A 83 -20.33 -34.00 10.52
N LYS A 84 -21.06 -34.82 11.29
CA LYS A 84 -21.01 -34.84 12.75
C LYS A 84 -20.33 -36.11 13.26
N LYS A 85 -19.74 -36.02 14.45
CA LYS A 85 -19.15 -37.16 15.15
C LYS A 85 -20.22 -38.18 15.54
N GLY A 86 -19.88 -39.46 15.43
CA GLY A 86 -20.78 -40.57 15.79
C GLY A 86 -21.79 -40.95 14.72
N GLN A 87 -21.78 -40.31 13.56
CA GLN A 87 -22.52 -40.76 12.37
C GLN A 87 -21.59 -41.59 11.47
N ASP A 88 -22.06 -42.74 10.99
CA ASP A 88 -21.30 -43.61 10.09
C ASP A 88 -21.17 -42.96 8.71
N PHE A 89 -20.03 -42.31 8.50
CA PHE A 89 -19.62 -41.80 7.20
C PHE A 89 -18.29 -42.42 6.80
N LEU A 90 -18.17 -42.80 5.53
CA LEU A 90 -16.86 -43.05 4.93
C LEU A 90 -16.05 -41.76 5.04
N LEU A 91 -14.87 -41.80 5.68
CA LEU A 91 -14.03 -40.62 5.98
C LEU A 91 -13.66 -39.75 4.74
N GLY A 92 -14.01 -40.19 3.53
CA GLY A 92 -13.87 -39.46 2.26
C GLY A 92 -15.11 -38.69 1.78
N SER A 93 -16.30 -38.83 2.38
CA SER A 93 -17.55 -38.22 1.91
C SER A 93 -17.94 -36.89 2.60
N CYS A 94 -17.16 -36.45 3.59
CA CYS A 94 -17.42 -35.21 4.33
C CYS A 94 -17.00 -33.98 3.53
N LEU A 95 -17.95 -33.39 2.80
CA LEU A 95 -17.74 -32.13 2.08
C LEU A 95 -17.66 -30.95 3.06
N GLN A 96 -16.83 -29.97 2.69
CA GLN A 96 -16.67 -28.72 3.41
C GLN A 96 -17.95 -27.88 3.26
N THR A 97 -18.42 -27.28 4.35
CA THR A 97 -19.51 -26.30 4.27
C THR A 97 -18.97 -24.97 3.74
N MET A 98 -19.69 -24.34 2.81
CA MET A 98 -19.30 -23.07 2.16
C MET A 98 -19.42 -21.83 3.08
N SER A 99 -19.66 -21.99 4.39
CA SER A 99 -19.93 -20.89 5.35
C SER A 99 -19.13 -21.06 6.66
N PRO A 100 -18.65 -19.97 7.32
CA PRO A 100 -17.53 -20.01 8.28
C PRO A 100 -17.91 -20.57 9.65
N PRO A 101 -16.96 -21.20 10.39
CA PRO A 101 -15.70 -20.64 10.84
C PRO A 101 -14.48 -21.45 10.40
N LEU A 102 -13.49 -20.72 9.88
CA LEU A 102 -12.14 -21.23 9.71
C LEU A 102 -11.44 -21.25 11.07
N MET A 103 -10.98 -22.40 11.53
CA MET A 103 -10.30 -22.53 12.81
C MET A 103 -8.78 -22.64 12.67
N GLY A 104 -8.06 -21.68 13.25
CA GLY A 104 -6.62 -21.76 13.45
C GLY A 104 -6.32 -22.75 14.56
N VAL A 105 -5.57 -23.79 14.24
CA VAL A 105 -5.13 -24.81 15.21
C VAL A 105 -3.62 -24.89 15.18
N LYS A 106 -3.00 -24.79 16.35
CA LYS A 106 -1.57 -25.08 16.51
C LYS A 106 -1.41 -26.52 16.97
N CYS A 107 -0.75 -27.33 16.17
CA CYS A 107 -0.50 -28.73 16.46
C CYS A 107 1.00 -28.99 16.65
N THR A 108 1.38 -29.56 17.78
CA THR A 108 2.75 -30.01 18.04
C THR A 108 2.79 -31.54 18.06
N ARG A 109 3.64 -32.12 17.22
CA ARG A 109 3.95 -33.55 17.23
C ARG A 109 5.29 -33.79 17.92
N GLN A 110 5.28 -34.61 18.97
CA GLN A 110 6.47 -35.09 19.65
C GLN A 110 6.48 -36.62 19.65
N LYS A 111 7.40 -37.23 18.89
CA LYS A 111 7.44 -38.69 18.68
C LYS A 111 6.07 -39.26 18.23
N SER A 112 5.42 -40.06 19.07
CA SER A 112 4.11 -40.69 18.82
C SER A 112 2.92 -39.85 19.30
N TYR A 113 3.14 -38.74 20.00
CA TYR A 113 2.08 -37.91 20.57
C TYR A 113 1.86 -36.64 19.74
N ILE A 114 0.59 -36.27 19.54
CA ILE A 114 0.18 -35.03 18.88
C ILE A 114 -0.77 -34.29 19.82
N SER A 115 -0.47 -33.02 20.07
CA SER A 115 -1.36 -32.09 20.78
C SER A 115 -1.75 -30.96 19.84
N CYS A 116 -3.04 -30.67 19.76
CA CYS A 116 -3.58 -29.60 18.94
C CYS A 116 -4.41 -28.65 19.81
N VAL A 117 -4.06 -27.37 19.79
CA VAL A 117 -4.73 -26.32 20.58
C VAL A 117 -5.34 -25.29 19.63
N LEU A 118 -6.58 -24.88 19.90
CA LEU A 118 -7.23 -23.81 19.16
C LEU A 118 -6.49 -22.49 19.39
N ARG A 119 -6.12 -21.77 18.32
CA ARG A 119 -5.73 -20.36 18.38
C ARG A 119 -6.98 -19.48 18.47
N LYS A 120 -7.76 -19.62 19.55
CA LYS A 120 -8.98 -18.81 19.75
C LYS A 120 -8.66 -17.32 19.81
N ASP A 121 -7.56 -16.94 20.47
CA ASP A 121 -7.32 -15.54 20.82
C ASP A 121 -6.94 -14.67 19.61
N GLU A 122 -6.07 -15.16 18.72
CA GLU A 122 -5.59 -14.41 17.55
C GLU A 122 -6.70 -14.23 16.50
N MET A 123 -7.51 -15.27 16.29
CA MET A 123 -8.64 -15.21 15.38
C MET A 123 -9.79 -14.38 15.94
N LEU A 124 -10.12 -14.52 17.22
CA LEU A 124 -11.15 -13.71 17.87
C LEU A 124 -10.76 -12.23 17.81
N LYS A 125 -9.49 -11.89 18.09
CA LYS A 125 -8.97 -10.54 17.91
C LYS A 125 -9.11 -10.03 16.48
N THR A 126 -8.77 -10.86 15.49
CA THR A 126 -8.90 -10.49 14.06
C THR A 126 -10.36 -10.26 13.67
N LEU A 127 -11.28 -11.12 14.12
CA LEU A 127 -12.72 -10.98 13.87
C LEU A 127 -13.29 -9.72 14.51
N THR A 128 -12.89 -9.40 15.75
CA THR A 128 -13.27 -8.15 16.41
C THR A 128 -12.77 -6.94 15.63
N LEU A 129 -11.48 -6.90 15.27
CA LEU A 129 -10.91 -5.82 14.47
C LEU A 129 -11.58 -5.67 13.11
N PHE A 130 -11.94 -6.77 12.46
CA PHE A 130 -12.62 -6.73 11.17
C PHE A 130 -14.05 -6.20 11.32
N LYS A 131 -14.78 -6.59 12.37
CA LYS A 131 -16.11 -6.05 12.66
C LYS A 131 -16.04 -4.53 12.88
N ASP A 132 -15.08 -4.08 13.67
CA ASP A 132 -14.87 -2.65 13.93
C ASP A 132 -14.49 -1.91 12.65
N PHE A 133 -13.63 -2.49 11.81
CA PHE A 133 -13.27 -1.98 10.49
C PHE A 133 -14.50 -1.82 9.57
N VAL A 134 -15.35 -2.85 9.48
CA VAL A 134 -16.56 -2.83 8.65
C VAL A 134 -17.49 -1.71 9.10
N THR A 135 -17.68 -1.55 10.42
CA THR A 135 -18.51 -0.47 10.97
C THR A 135 -17.88 0.90 10.75
N THR A 136 -16.60 1.06 11.05
CA THR A 136 -15.87 2.34 10.99
C THR A 136 -15.86 2.93 9.58
N TYR A 137 -15.62 2.08 8.57
CA TYR A 137 -15.53 2.51 7.17
C TYR A 137 -16.77 2.17 6.35
N ASN A 138 -17.89 1.86 7.02
CA ASN A 138 -19.19 1.56 6.40
C ASN A 138 -19.09 0.57 5.22
N LYS A 139 -18.32 -0.50 5.41
CA LYS A 139 -18.06 -1.49 4.36
C LYS A 139 -19.31 -2.32 4.09
N LYS A 140 -19.60 -2.54 2.82
CA LYS A 140 -20.70 -3.37 2.34
C LYS A 140 -20.15 -4.43 1.40
N TYR A 141 -20.55 -5.67 1.64
CA TYR A 141 -20.16 -6.83 0.83
C TYR A 141 -21.40 -7.45 0.20
N SER A 142 -21.27 -7.99 -1.01
CA SER A 142 -22.40 -8.53 -1.78
C SER A 142 -23.08 -9.70 -1.08
N ASP A 143 -22.29 -10.54 -0.43
CA ASP A 143 -22.71 -11.79 0.18
C ASP A 143 -21.70 -12.24 1.26
N GLN A 144 -21.99 -13.38 1.90
CA GLN A 144 -21.14 -13.95 2.94
C GLN A 144 -19.79 -14.47 2.43
N GLU A 145 -19.72 -14.89 1.16
CA GLU A 145 -18.49 -15.41 0.56
C GLU A 145 -17.50 -14.27 0.34
N GLU A 146 -17.97 -13.14 -0.21
CA GLU A 146 -17.16 -11.93 -0.35
C GLU A 146 -16.75 -11.37 1.02
N ALA A 147 -17.64 -11.35 2.01
CA ALA A 147 -17.28 -10.94 3.37
C ALA A 147 -16.18 -11.83 3.99
N ALA A 148 -16.24 -13.15 3.76
CA ALA A 148 -15.22 -14.10 4.21
C ALA A 148 -13.88 -13.89 3.47
N ARG A 149 -13.92 -13.63 2.16
CA ARG A 149 -12.74 -13.27 1.36
C ARG A 149 -12.09 -11.97 1.89
N ARG A 150 -12.90 -10.94 2.15
CA ARG A 150 -12.45 -9.64 2.67
C ARG A 150 -11.83 -9.75 4.05
N LEU A 151 -12.42 -10.57 4.93
CA LEU A 151 -11.80 -10.90 6.23
C LEU A 151 -10.44 -11.58 6.07
N GLN A 152 -10.30 -12.50 5.11
CA GLN A 152 -9.02 -13.16 4.84
C GLN A 152 -7.95 -12.17 4.33
N ILE A 153 -8.33 -11.25 3.44
CA ILE A 153 -7.44 -10.20 2.93
C ILE A 153 -7.06 -9.26 4.07
N PHE A 154 -8.04 -8.81 4.87
CA PHE A 154 -7.83 -7.99 6.05
C PHE A 154 -6.83 -8.61 7.02
N SER A 155 -6.99 -9.90 7.35
CA SER A 155 -6.05 -10.62 8.22
C SER A 155 -4.62 -10.66 7.66
N GLN A 156 -4.45 -10.79 6.34
CA GLN A 156 -3.12 -10.74 5.69
C GLN A 156 -2.53 -9.34 5.75
N ASN A 157 -3.35 -8.32 5.51
CA ASN A 157 -2.94 -6.93 5.55
C ASN A 157 -2.59 -6.44 6.95
N LEU A 158 -3.23 -6.96 8.02
CA LEU A 158 -2.79 -6.70 9.39
C LEU A 158 -1.35 -7.17 9.62
N LYS A 159 -0.97 -8.35 9.08
CA LYS A 159 0.41 -8.85 9.17
C LYS A 159 1.37 -7.98 8.35
N LYS A 160 0.95 -7.51 7.17
CA LYS A 160 1.73 -6.61 6.33
C LYS A 160 1.96 -5.25 7.02
N ALA A 161 0.92 -4.67 7.61
CA ALA A 161 1.02 -3.44 8.39
C ALA A 161 1.94 -3.61 9.61
N GLN A 162 1.85 -4.73 10.32
CA GLN A 162 2.77 -5.04 11.42
C GLN A 162 4.22 -5.20 10.94
N MET A 163 4.44 -5.87 9.81
CA MET A 163 5.76 -6.04 9.22
C MET A 163 6.37 -4.68 8.87
N ILE A 164 5.60 -3.77 8.26
CA ILE A 164 6.03 -2.40 7.98
C ILE A 164 6.31 -1.65 9.29
N GLN A 165 5.45 -1.77 10.30
CA GLN A 165 5.65 -1.15 11.61
C GLN A 165 6.96 -1.56 12.29
N GLU A 166 7.30 -2.85 12.22
CA GLU A 166 8.53 -3.40 12.83
C GLU A 166 9.80 -2.98 12.07
N MET A 167 9.67 -2.61 10.80
CA MET A 167 10.77 -2.19 9.93
C MET A 167 10.88 -0.68 9.76
N ASP A 168 9.86 0.10 10.16
CA ASP A 168 9.91 1.55 10.03
C ASP A 168 11.07 2.11 10.86
N GLN A 169 11.88 2.94 10.24
CA GLN A 169 13.05 3.56 10.85
C GLN A 169 12.73 4.96 11.42
N GLY A 170 11.46 5.36 11.38
CA GLY A 170 10.97 6.66 11.78
C GLY A 170 10.11 6.55 13.02
N THR A 171 9.03 7.32 13.05
CA THR A 171 8.07 7.38 14.16
C THR A 171 6.66 7.02 13.72
N ALA A 172 6.52 6.44 12.52
CA ALA A 172 5.20 6.17 11.96
C ALA A 172 4.48 5.04 12.70
N GLU A 173 3.18 5.24 12.85
CA GLU A 173 2.22 4.22 13.24
C GLU A 173 1.50 3.71 11.98
N TYR A 174 1.54 2.40 11.77
CA TYR A 174 0.83 1.70 10.72
C TYR A 174 -0.28 0.83 11.29
N GLY A 175 -1.38 0.68 10.57
CA GLY A 175 -2.51 -0.11 11.04
C GLY A 175 -3.69 -0.14 10.09
N VAL A 176 -4.88 -0.28 10.68
CA VAL A 176 -6.13 -0.41 9.92
C VAL A 176 -6.51 0.93 9.28
N THR A 177 -6.63 0.93 7.96
CA THR A 177 -7.13 2.02 7.12
C THR A 177 -8.35 1.53 6.35
N LYS A 178 -9.07 2.42 5.66
CA LYS A 178 -10.17 2.02 4.76
C LYS A 178 -9.78 1.08 3.62
N TYR A 179 -8.48 0.88 3.40
CA TYR A 179 -7.93 0.03 2.34
C TYR A 179 -7.48 -1.34 2.86
N SER A 180 -7.66 -1.63 4.15
CA SER A 180 -7.15 -2.85 4.77
C SER A 180 -7.83 -4.14 4.27
N ASP A 181 -8.97 -4.09 3.60
CA ASP A 181 -9.62 -5.25 2.98
C ASP A 181 -9.35 -5.42 1.49
N LEU A 182 -8.42 -4.64 0.92
CA LEU A 182 -8.03 -4.72 -0.49
C LEU A 182 -6.74 -5.52 -0.68
N THR A 183 -6.68 -6.32 -1.74
CA THR A 183 -5.40 -6.88 -2.19
C THR A 183 -4.48 -5.76 -2.68
N GLU A 184 -3.19 -6.07 -2.84
CA GLU A 184 -2.23 -5.11 -3.43
C GLU A 184 -2.62 -4.72 -4.85
N ASP A 185 -3.06 -5.68 -5.67
CA ASP A 185 -3.52 -5.43 -7.04
C ASP A 185 -4.80 -4.58 -7.08
N GLU A 186 -5.77 -4.86 -6.19
CA GLU A 186 -6.98 -4.04 -6.06
C GLU A 186 -6.62 -2.61 -5.64
N PHE A 187 -5.74 -2.44 -4.64
CA PHE A 187 -5.31 -1.11 -4.19
C PHE A 187 -4.59 -0.35 -5.31
N ARG A 188 -3.64 -1.00 -5.98
CA ARG A 188 -2.84 -0.42 -7.06
C ARG A 188 -3.69 -0.05 -8.28
N SER A 189 -4.65 -0.87 -8.66
CA SER A 189 -5.50 -0.60 -9.83
C SER A 189 -6.58 0.44 -9.57
N LEU A 190 -7.08 0.55 -8.34
CA LEU A 190 -8.21 1.42 -8.02
C LEU A 190 -7.80 2.81 -7.51
N TYR A 191 -6.66 2.93 -6.83
CA TYR A 191 -6.26 4.16 -6.12
C TYR A 191 -4.91 4.73 -6.56
N LEU A 192 -4.08 3.94 -7.24
CA LEU A 192 -2.76 4.35 -7.68
C LEU A 192 -2.73 4.59 -9.19
N ASN A 193 -1.58 5.01 -9.68
CA ASN A 193 -1.33 5.35 -11.08
C ASN A 193 -0.05 4.64 -11.57
N PRO A 194 -0.20 3.47 -12.22
CA PRO A 194 0.96 2.72 -12.71
C PRO A 194 1.72 3.42 -13.84
N LEU A 195 1.15 4.45 -14.48
CA LEU A 195 1.80 5.17 -15.58
C LEU A 195 2.93 6.08 -15.12
N LEU A 196 3.01 6.45 -13.84
CA LEU A 196 4.08 7.30 -13.29
C LEU A 196 5.48 6.66 -13.39
N SER A 197 5.55 5.34 -13.53
CA SER A 197 6.82 4.64 -13.82
C SER A 197 7.22 4.71 -15.30
N SER A 198 6.40 5.30 -16.17
CA SER A 198 6.64 5.44 -17.62
C SER A 198 7.40 6.72 -17.94
N LYS A 199 8.04 6.77 -19.11
CA LYS A 199 8.70 8.00 -19.57
C LYS A 199 7.67 9.07 -19.94
N PRO A 200 7.85 10.33 -19.51
CA PRO A 200 6.96 11.41 -19.91
C PRO A 200 7.08 11.70 -21.40
N LEU A 201 5.93 12.04 -22.01
CA LEU A 201 5.86 12.45 -23.41
C LEU A 201 6.44 13.86 -23.60
N TYR A 202 6.30 14.71 -22.58
CA TYR A 202 6.75 16.09 -22.60
C TYR A 202 7.84 16.34 -21.57
N GLN A 203 8.88 17.06 -21.98
CA GLN A 203 9.96 17.47 -21.10
C GLN A 203 9.70 18.90 -20.63
N MET A 204 9.47 19.05 -19.32
CA MET A 204 9.35 20.36 -18.70
C MET A 204 10.71 21.08 -18.72
N LYS A 205 10.67 22.41 -18.73
CA LYS A 205 11.88 23.22 -18.56
C LYS A 205 12.39 23.05 -17.13
N LYS A 206 13.71 23.14 -16.92
CA LYS A 206 14.26 23.11 -15.56
C LYS A 206 13.91 24.39 -14.81
N ALA A 207 13.50 24.25 -13.56
CA ALA A 207 13.26 25.37 -12.66
C ALA A 207 14.58 26.11 -12.36
N ILE A 208 14.48 27.41 -12.14
CA ILE A 208 15.57 28.20 -11.56
C ILE A 208 15.53 27.98 -10.05
N VAL A 209 16.60 27.41 -9.50
CA VAL A 209 16.73 27.17 -8.07
C VAL A 209 17.01 28.50 -7.36
N PRO A 210 16.27 28.85 -6.29
CA PRO A 210 16.59 30.01 -5.47
C PRO A 210 18.02 29.92 -4.91
N ASN A 211 18.80 30.99 -5.03
CA ASN A 211 20.13 31.07 -4.43
C ASN A 211 20.03 31.44 -2.94
N MET A 212 19.43 30.56 -2.14
CA MET A 212 19.26 30.72 -0.70
C MET A 212 19.26 29.38 0.01
N SER A 213 19.60 29.39 1.30
CA SER A 213 19.27 28.27 2.17
C SER A 213 17.78 28.27 2.44
N ALA A 214 17.17 27.10 2.39
CA ALA A 214 15.83 26.89 2.92
C ALA A 214 15.80 27.25 4.42
N PRO A 215 14.71 27.85 4.94
CA PRO A 215 14.43 27.89 6.37
C PRO A 215 14.50 26.49 7.02
N ASP A 216 14.58 26.41 8.35
CA ASP A 216 14.60 25.10 9.05
C ASP A 216 13.27 24.34 8.91
N GLN A 217 12.17 25.09 8.85
CA GLN A 217 10.82 24.57 8.66
C GLN A 217 9.98 25.55 7.82
N TRP A 218 9.05 25.00 7.05
CA TRP A 218 8.10 25.78 6.27
C TRP A 218 6.86 24.95 5.96
N ASP A 219 5.67 25.54 6.09
CA ASP A 219 4.42 24.84 5.81
C ASP A 219 3.37 25.76 5.18
N TRP A 220 3.08 25.54 3.90
CA TRP A 220 2.16 26.40 3.15
C TRP A 220 0.71 26.39 3.64
N ARG A 221 0.35 25.44 4.50
CA ARG A 221 -0.96 25.43 5.17
C ARG A 221 -1.10 26.63 6.11
N ASP A 222 -0.02 27.00 6.80
CA ASP A 222 0.01 28.14 7.71
C ASP A 222 0.05 29.49 6.96
N HIS A 223 0.23 29.45 5.64
CA HIS A 223 0.35 30.62 4.77
C HIS A 223 -0.79 30.72 3.74
N GLY A 224 -1.82 29.87 3.82
CA GLY A 224 -3.02 29.96 2.99
C GLY A 224 -2.89 29.47 1.55
N ALA A 225 -1.80 28.79 1.19
CA ALA A 225 -1.57 28.32 -0.19
C ALA A 225 -1.99 26.86 -0.42
N VAL A 226 -2.82 26.29 0.46
CA VAL A 226 -3.25 24.89 0.40
C VAL A 226 -4.75 24.81 0.69
N THR A 227 -5.51 24.28 -0.26
CA THR A 227 -6.95 24.00 -0.09
C THR A 227 -7.20 22.80 0.83
N GLU A 228 -8.46 22.54 1.16
CA GLU A 228 -8.87 21.35 1.92
C GLU A 228 -8.46 20.03 1.23
N VAL A 229 -8.30 18.96 2.02
CA VAL A 229 -8.03 17.62 1.48
C VAL A 229 -9.27 17.09 0.75
N LYS A 230 -9.08 16.68 -0.50
CA LYS A 230 -10.11 16.05 -1.34
C LYS A 230 -9.98 14.52 -1.36
N ASN A 231 -10.85 13.84 -2.10
CA ASN A 231 -10.88 12.39 -2.21
C ASN A 231 -11.12 11.91 -3.65
N GLN A 232 -10.12 11.29 -4.27
CA GLN A 232 -10.18 10.75 -5.64
C GLN A 232 -11.10 9.52 -5.78
N GLY A 233 -11.51 8.89 -4.67
CA GLY A 233 -12.30 7.66 -4.73
C GLY A 233 -11.59 6.52 -5.48
N MET A 234 -12.37 5.67 -6.15
CA MET A 234 -11.88 4.50 -6.91
C MET A 234 -11.48 4.87 -8.35
N CYS A 235 -10.69 5.93 -8.50
CA CYS A 235 -10.20 6.42 -9.77
C CYS A 235 -8.71 6.75 -9.64
N GLY A 236 -7.84 6.22 -10.51
CA GLY A 236 -6.39 6.48 -10.53
C GLY A 236 -6.00 7.88 -11.01
N SER A 237 -6.71 8.91 -10.54
CA SER A 237 -6.59 10.31 -10.93
C SER A 237 -5.69 11.15 -10.00
N CYS A 238 -4.88 10.52 -9.15
CA CYS A 238 -3.93 11.21 -8.26
C CYS A 238 -3.05 12.23 -8.98
N TRP A 239 -2.73 11.99 -10.26
CA TRP A 239 -1.99 12.91 -11.12
C TRP A 239 -2.70 14.26 -11.28
N ALA A 240 -4.02 14.25 -11.46
CA ALA A 240 -4.84 15.46 -11.57
C ALA A 240 -4.88 16.20 -10.23
N PHE A 241 -5.14 15.51 -9.13
CA PHE A 241 -5.13 16.12 -7.78
C PHE A 241 -3.78 16.75 -7.41
N SER A 242 -2.68 16.09 -7.75
CA SER A 242 -1.33 16.60 -7.49
C SER A 242 -1.05 17.90 -8.27
N VAL A 243 -1.44 17.94 -9.54
CA VAL A 243 -1.27 19.12 -10.41
C VAL A 243 -2.21 20.25 -10.02
N ILE A 244 -3.49 19.95 -9.79
CA ILE A 244 -4.46 20.95 -9.35
C ILE A 244 -4.02 21.57 -8.03
N GLY A 245 -3.68 20.77 -7.02
CA GLY A 245 -3.20 21.30 -5.74
C GLY A 245 -1.95 22.17 -5.87
N ASN A 246 -1.08 21.90 -6.84
CA ASN A 246 0.06 22.78 -7.14
C ASN A 246 -0.41 24.09 -7.78
N ILE A 247 -1.30 24.06 -8.78
CA ILE A 247 -1.82 25.25 -9.45
C ILE A 247 -2.58 26.14 -8.47
N GLU A 248 -3.39 25.57 -7.57
CA GLU A 248 -4.09 26.32 -6.52
C GLU A 248 -3.10 27.11 -5.66
N GLY A 249 -1.99 26.48 -5.26
CA GLY A 249 -0.92 27.14 -4.52
C GLY A 249 -0.24 28.24 -5.34
N GLN A 250 0.21 27.93 -6.57
CA GLN A 250 0.86 28.92 -7.44
C GLN A 250 -0.04 30.12 -7.74
N TRP A 251 -1.33 29.86 -7.98
CA TRP A 251 -2.34 30.89 -8.21
C TRP A 251 -2.54 31.77 -6.97
N PHE A 252 -2.64 31.17 -5.78
CA PHE A 252 -2.70 31.93 -4.53
C PHE A 252 -1.48 32.83 -4.34
N LEU A 253 -0.27 32.30 -4.50
CA LEU A 253 0.96 33.10 -4.35
C LEU A 253 1.02 34.28 -5.34
N LYS A 254 0.49 34.08 -6.55
CA LYS A 254 0.63 35.08 -7.62
C LYS A 254 -0.52 36.07 -7.70
N LYS A 255 -1.75 35.63 -7.47
CA LYS A 255 -2.98 36.41 -7.63
C LYS A 255 -3.62 36.80 -6.29
N GLY A 256 -3.18 36.20 -5.19
CA GLY A 256 -3.63 36.51 -3.83
C GLY A 256 -4.96 35.87 -3.43
N SER A 257 -5.56 35.04 -4.29
CA SER A 257 -6.80 34.32 -4.00
C SER A 257 -6.60 32.80 -4.07
N LEU A 258 -6.96 32.11 -3.00
CA LEU A 258 -6.97 30.65 -2.99
C LEU A 258 -8.31 30.20 -3.56
N VAL A 259 -8.27 29.42 -4.63
CA VAL A 259 -9.47 28.94 -5.34
C VAL A 259 -9.36 27.42 -5.42
N SER A 260 -10.45 26.70 -5.13
CA SER A 260 -10.51 25.26 -5.36
C SER A 260 -10.80 25.00 -6.84
N LEU A 261 -9.89 24.32 -7.54
CA LEU A 261 -9.96 24.08 -8.99
C LEU A 261 -10.40 22.65 -9.29
N SER A 262 -10.87 22.40 -10.51
CA SER A 262 -11.47 21.11 -10.91
C SER A 262 -10.42 20.05 -11.29
N GLU A 263 -10.39 18.91 -10.59
CA GLU A 263 -9.69 17.73 -11.11
C GLU A 263 -10.47 17.02 -12.22
N GLN A 264 -11.80 17.13 -12.22
CA GLN A 264 -12.66 16.45 -13.19
C GLN A 264 -12.42 16.94 -14.61
N GLU A 265 -12.15 18.23 -14.77
CA GLU A 265 -11.83 18.82 -16.06
C GLU A 265 -10.60 18.14 -16.68
N LEU A 266 -9.54 17.89 -15.90
CA LEU A 266 -8.38 17.11 -16.37
C LEU A 266 -8.77 15.66 -16.70
N VAL A 267 -9.58 15.01 -15.85
CA VAL A 267 -10.04 13.62 -16.07
C VAL A 267 -10.81 13.48 -17.38
N ASP A 268 -11.57 14.49 -17.78
CA ASP A 268 -12.44 14.44 -18.97
C ASP A 268 -11.79 15.02 -20.23
N CYS A 269 -11.05 16.13 -20.08
CA CYS A 269 -10.58 16.97 -21.18
C CYS A 269 -9.12 16.74 -21.56
N ASP A 270 -8.31 16.10 -20.71
CA ASP A 270 -6.97 15.69 -21.13
C ASP A 270 -7.08 14.56 -22.18
N GLY A 271 -6.68 14.91 -23.41
CA GLY A 271 -6.66 13.99 -24.55
C GLY A 271 -5.42 13.09 -24.61
N VAL A 272 -4.44 13.29 -23.74
CA VAL A 272 -3.16 12.55 -23.71
C VAL A 272 -3.18 11.48 -22.63
N ASP A 273 -3.59 11.84 -21.41
CA ASP A 273 -3.66 10.90 -20.29
C ASP A 273 -4.88 9.97 -20.36
N HIS A 274 -4.99 9.06 -19.39
CA HIS A 274 -5.96 7.97 -19.40
C HIS A 274 -6.96 8.08 -18.25
N ALA A 275 -7.25 9.30 -17.79
CA ALA A 275 -8.25 9.58 -16.76
C ALA A 275 -8.00 8.72 -15.50
N CYS A 276 -8.95 7.84 -15.15
CA CYS A 276 -8.83 6.94 -14.00
C CYS A 276 -7.84 5.78 -14.18
N ALA A 277 -7.35 5.52 -15.40
CA ALA A 277 -6.28 4.54 -15.62
C ALA A 277 -4.88 5.13 -15.42
N GLY A 278 -4.79 6.44 -15.15
CA GLY A 278 -3.54 7.14 -14.84
C GLY A 278 -3.23 8.28 -15.80
N GLY A 279 -2.22 9.05 -15.44
CA GLY A 279 -1.72 10.21 -16.18
C GLY A 279 -0.39 10.71 -15.65
N LEU A 280 0.19 11.73 -16.25
CA LEU A 280 1.48 12.29 -15.84
C LEU A 280 1.33 13.78 -15.52
N PRO A 281 1.93 14.27 -14.42
CA PRO A 281 1.87 15.70 -14.08
C PRO A 281 2.29 16.63 -15.23
N SER A 282 3.30 16.25 -16.01
CA SER A 282 3.76 17.02 -17.17
C SER A 282 2.68 17.17 -18.26
N ASN A 283 1.92 16.10 -18.52
CA ASN A 283 0.88 16.10 -19.55
C ASN A 283 -0.30 16.96 -19.10
N ALA A 284 -0.67 16.84 -17.82
CA ALA A 284 -1.75 17.61 -17.21
C ALA A 284 -1.49 19.13 -17.23
N TYR A 285 -0.27 19.59 -16.91
CA TYR A 285 0.07 21.01 -17.05
C TYR A 285 -0.11 21.47 -18.50
N GLU A 286 0.42 20.73 -19.46
CA GLU A 286 0.30 21.08 -20.88
C GLU A 286 -1.16 21.04 -21.38
N ALA A 287 -1.99 20.14 -20.86
CA ALA A 287 -3.42 20.10 -21.16
C ALA A 287 -4.10 21.40 -20.71
N ILE A 288 -3.85 21.87 -19.49
CA ILE A 288 -4.41 23.14 -18.97
C ILE A 288 -3.91 24.34 -19.79
N GLU A 289 -2.61 24.37 -20.12
CA GLU A 289 -2.03 25.42 -20.97
C GLU A 289 -2.74 25.47 -22.34
N LYS A 290 -2.99 24.30 -22.97
CA LYS A 290 -3.68 24.20 -24.27
C LYS A 290 -5.17 24.53 -24.19
N LEU A 291 -5.85 24.17 -23.11
CA LEU A 291 -7.26 24.53 -22.87
C LEU A 291 -7.42 26.03 -22.63
N GLY A 292 -6.35 26.71 -22.19
CA GLY A 292 -6.32 28.14 -21.91
C GLY A 292 -6.76 28.49 -20.49
N GLY A 293 -6.84 27.50 -19.60
CA GLY A 293 -7.23 27.68 -18.21
C GLY A 293 -7.92 26.45 -17.63
N ILE A 294 -8.48 26.64 -16.44
CA ILE A 294 -9.21 25.62 -15.69
C ILE A 294 -10.36 26.24 -14.89
N GLU A 295 -11.48 25.53 -14.78
CA GLU A 295 -12.65 25.90 -14.00
C GLU A 295 -12.47 25.60 -12.51
N THR A 296 -13.37 26.15 -11.69
CA THR A 296 -13.42 25.80 -10.26
C THR A 296 -14.03 24.43 -10.03
N GLU A 297 -13.72 23.83 -8.88
CA GLU A 297 -14.39 22.61 -8.40
C GLU A 297 -15.92 22.77 -8.33
N GLN A 298 -16.41 23.99 -8.09
CA GLN A 298 -17.85 24.25 -8.01
C GLN A 298 -18.52 24.24 -9.39
N GLU A 299 -17.83 24.73 -10.42
CA GLU A 299 -18.36 24.81 -11.79
C GLU A 299 -18.24 23.48 -12.55
N TYR A 300 -17.19 22.69 -12.24
CA TYR A 300 -16.93 21.38 -12.82
C TYR A 300 -16.53 20.39 -11.72
N SER A 301 -17.52 19.86 -11.00
CA SER A 301 -17.29 19.03 -9.80
C SER A 301 -16.75 17.64 -10.08
N TYR A 302 -15.97 17.11 -9.13
CA TYR A 302 -15.39 15.78 -9.21
C TYR A 302 -16.42 14.65 -9.10
N GLU A 303 -16.42 13.77 -10.10
CA GLU A 303 -17.31 12.60 -10.21
C GLU A 303 -16.57 11.26 -10.14
N GLY A 304 -15.23 11.26 -10.21
CA GLY A 304 -14.43 10.05 -10.02
C GLY A 304 -14.55 9.00 -11.12
N HIS A 305 -14.91 9.44 -12.33
CA HIS A 305 -14.90 8.62 -13.55
C HIS A 305 -14.80 9.52 -14.77
N LYS A 306 -14.41 8.98 -15.93
CA LYS A 306 -14.31 9.74 -17.17
C LYS A 306 -15.70 10.00 -17.76
N ASN A 307 -15.97 11.27 -18.03
CA ASN A 307 -17.13 11.77 -18.76
C ASN A 307 -16.69 12.41 -20.08
N THR A 308 -17.68 12.94 -20.82
CA THR A 308 -17.41 13.80 -21.97
C THR A 308 -16.95 15.16 -21.47
N CYS A 309 -15.81 15.63 -21.99
CA CYS A 309 -15.30 16.97 -21.70
C CYS A 309 -16.36 18.04 -21.93
N SER A 310 -16.71 18.75 -20.85
CA SER A 310 -17.72 19.82 -20.84
C SER A 310 -17.12 21.19 -20.56
N PHE A 311 -15.80 21.33 -20.73
CA PHE A 311 -15.06 22.56 -20.49
C PHE A 311 -15.64 23.76 -21.21
N SER A 312 -15.69 24.89 -20.52
CA SER A 312 -16.17 26.16 -21.03
C SER A 312 -15.18 27.30 -20.77
N THR A 313 -14.69 27.90 -21.85
CA THR A 313 -13.76 29.05 -21.78
C THR A 313 -14.34 30.25 -21.02
N SER A 314 -15.67 30.39 -20.94
CA SER A 314 -16.33 31.46 -20.19
C SER A 314 -16.35 31.24 -18.67
N LYS A 315 -16.00 30.05 -18.19
CA LYS A 315 -15.98 29.66 -16.78
C LYS A 315 -14.56 29.51 -16.20
N VAL A 316 -13.55 29.71 -17.03
CA VAL A 316 -12.13 29.67 -16.63
C VAL A 316 -11.90 30.60 -15.44
N SER A 317 -11.31 30.04 -14.38
CA SER A 317 -11.08 30.72 -13.11
C SER A 317 -9.60 30.84 -12.75
N ALA A 318 -8.76 29.94 -13.27
CA ALA A 318 -7.31 30.03 -13.19
C ALA A 318 -6.66 29.61 -14.51
N TYR A 319 -5.40 29.98 -14.70
CA TYR A 319 -4.58 29.55 -15.83
C TYR A 319 -3.13 29.41 -15.42
N ILE A 320 -2.34 28.75 -16.26
CA ILE A 320 -0.89 28.65 -16.12
C ILE A 320 -0.22 29.11 -17.41
N ASN A 321 0.99 29.64 -17.28
CA ASN A 321 1.79 30.12 -18.41
C ASN A 321 2.75 29.04 -18.93
N SER A 322 3.18 28.14 -18.04
CA SER A 322 4.00 26.96 -18.37
C SER A 322 4.14 26.07 -17.12
N SER A 323 5.02 25.07 -17.18
CA SER A 323 5.46 24.28 -16.04
C SER A 323 6.97 24.04 -16.05
N VAL A 324 7.51 23.73 -14.87
CA VAL A 324 8.93 23.47 -14.65
C VAL A 324 9.16 22.19 -13.86
N GLU A 325 10.26 21.50 -14.19
CA GLU A 325 10.83 20.39 -13.42
C GLU A 325 11.79 20.94 -12.37
N ILE A 326 11.55 20.59 -11.11
CA ILE A 326 12.40 20.97 -9.98
C ILE A 326 13.51 19.92 -9.83
N PRO A 327 14.75 20.35 -9.51
CA PRO A 327 15.85 19.41 -9.31
C PRO A 327 15.60 18.36 -8.21
N LYS A 328 16.44 17.31 -8.24
CA LYS A 328 16.28 16.15 -7.36
C LYS A 328 16.96 16.30 -5.99
N ASP A 329 17.76 17.34 -5.80
CA ASP A 329 18.41 17.57 -4.50
C ASP A 329 17.36 18.06 -3.49
N GLU A 330 17.26 17.37 -2.35
CA GLU A 330 16.22 17.66 -1.36
C GLU A 330 16.39 19.04 -0.69
N ASN A 331 17.60 19.60 -0.66
CA ASN A 331 17.81 20.96 -0.15
C ASN A 331 17.34 21.99 -1.18
N GLU A 332 17.59 21.74 -2.47
CA GLU A 332 17.06 22.58 -3.56
C GLU A 332 15.53 22.50 -3.61
N ILE A 333 14.93 21.33 -3.39
CA ILE A 333 13.48 21.15 -3.27
C ILE A 333 12.94 21.97 -2.08
N ALA A 334 13.59 21.90 -0.91
CA ALA A 334 13.16 22.65 0.27
C ALA A 334 13.24 24.18 0.05
N ALA A 335 14.32 24.65 -0.57
CA ALA A 335 14.51 26.06 -0.90
C ALA A 335 13.49 26.53 -1.93
N TRP A 336 13.24 25.73 -2.97
CA TRP A 336 12.23 26.03 -3.98
C TRP A 336 10.84 26.09 -3.36
N LEU A 337 10.47 25.09 -2.55
CA LEU A 337 9.16 25.01 -1.89
C LEU A 337 8.92 26.24 -1.01
N ALA A 338 9.86 26.60 -0.15
CA ALA A 338 9.70 27.72 0.77
C ALA A 338 9.55 29.07 0.03
N GLN A 339 10.24 29.22 -1.10
CA GLN A 339 10.23 30.47 -1.86
C GLN A 339 9.08 30.58 -2.86
N ASN A 340 8.62 29.46 -3.44
CA ASN A 340 7.76 29.48 -4.62
C ASN A 340 6.43 28.74 -4.43
N GLY A 341 6.18 28.02 -3.33
CA GLY A 341 4.89 27.36 -3.12
C GLY A 341 4.94 25.83 -3.05
N PRO A 342 3.77 25.19 -2.88
CA PRO A 342 3.64 23.74 -2.93
C PRO A 342 4.13 23.13 -4.24
N ILE A 343 4.63 21.88 -4.20
CA ILE A 343 5.23 21.17 -5.34
C ILE A 343 4.42 19.89 -5.63
N SER A 344 4.06 19.67 -6.90
CA SER A 344 3.55 18.36 -7.35
C SER A 344 4.70 17.36 -7.41
N ILE A 345 4.59 16.27 -6.63
CA ILE A 345 5.61 15.21 -6.57
C ILE A 345 4.99 13.85 -6.88
N ALA A 346 5.83 12.84 -7.11
CA ALA A 346 5.41 11.46 -7.14
C ALA A 346 6.31 10.58 -6.27
N LEU A 347 5.75 9.51 -5.72
CA LEU A 347 6.43 8.56 -4.85
C LEU A 347 5.88 7.13 -5.02
N ASN A 348 6.54 6.17 -4.39
CA ASN A 348 5.99 4.83 -4.20
C ASN A 348 5.03 4.83 -2.99
N ALA A 349 3.77 4.44 -3.19
CA ALA A 349 2.73 4.49 -2.15
C ALA A 349 2.50 3.18 -1.40
N PHE A 350 3.38 2.18 -1.53
CA PHE A 350 3.17 0.86 -0.91
C PHE A 350 2.99 0.94 0.62
N ALA A 351 3.84 1.71 1.31
CA ALA A 351 3.73 1.91 2.76
C ALA A 351 2.49 2.75 3.15
N MET A 352 2.02 3.61 2.25
CA MET A 352 0.89 4.52 2.51
C MET A 352 -0.44 3.77 2.67
N GLN A 353 -0.60 2.58 2.10
CA GLN A 353 -1.83 1.79 2.25
C GLN A 353 -2.24 1.62 3.73
N PHE A 354 -1.27 1.52 4.64
CA PHE A 354 -1.49 1.25 6.07
C PHE A 354 -1.09 2.40 6.99
N TYR A 355 -0.61 3.53 6.46
CA TYR A 355 -0.15 4.66 7.26
C TYR A 355 -1.30 5.29 8.07
N ARG A 356 -1.03 5.60 9.34
CA ARG A 356 -1.98 6.29 10.23
C ARG A 356 -1.47 7.66 10.66
N LYS A 357 -0.22 7.75 11.13
CA LYS A 357 0.41 9.00 11.59
C LYS A 357 1.90 8.80 11.86
N GLY A 358 2.60 9.87 12.24
CA GLY A 358 4.04 9.88 12.55
C GLY A 358 4.89 10.05 11.30
N ILE A 359 6.22 10.10 11.46
CA ILE A 359 7.12 10.28 10.32
C ILE A 359 7.50 8.90 9.78
N SER A 360 7.01 8.60 8.58
CA SER A 360 7.25 7.36 7.86
C SER A 360 8.68 7.32 7.33
N HIS A 361 9.42 6.26 7.64
CA HIS A 361 10.75 6.00 7.10
C HIS A 361 10.91 4.50 6.80
N PRO A 362 10.17 3.98 5.80
CA PRO A 362 10.25 2.58 5.43
C PRO A 362 11.58 2.28 4.76
N PHE A 363 12.12 1.08 5.00
CA PHE A 363 13.28 0.61 4.24
C PHE A 363 13.02 0.67 2.73
N ARG A 364 14.09 0.96 1.98
CA ARG A 364 14.05 1.08 0.50
C ARG A 364 13.37 -0.10 -0.21
N ILE A 365 13.42 -1.31 0.35
CA ILE A 365 12.76 -2.49 -0.23
C ILE A 365 11.22 -2.42 -0.17
N LEU A 366 10.66 -1.74 0.82
CA LEU A 366 9.22 -1.55 1.00
C LEU A 366 8.71 -0.31 0.27
N CYS A 367 9.60 0.60 -0.08
CA CYS A 367 9.27 1.85 -0.76
C CYS A 367 10.32 2.13 -1.83
N ASN A 368 10.36 1.27 -2.85
CA ASN A 368 11.40 1.32 -3.87
C ASN A 368 11.28 2.61 -4.69
N PRO A 369 12.31 3.49 -4.70
CA PRO A 369 12.26 4.77 -5.39
C PRO A 369 12.15 4.65 -6.92
N TRP A 370 12.29 3.45 -7.48
CA TRP A 370 12.13 3.17 -8.91
C TRP A 370 10.72 2.68 -9.28
N MET A 371 9.85 2.43 -8.30
CA MET A 371 8.50 1.92 -8.50
C MET A 371 7.47 3.00 -8.11
N ILE A 372 7.57 4.16 -8.75
CA ILE A 372 6.69 5.29 -8.46
C ILE A 372 5.31 5.02 -9.05
N ASP A 373 4.29 5.17 -8.23
CA ASP A 373 2.92 4.83 -8.58
C ASP A 373 1.87 5.77 -7.98
N HIS A 374 2.27 6.85 -7.30
CA HIS A 374 1.32 7.80 -6.73
C HIS A 374 1.81 9.24 -6.81
N ALA A 375 0.95 10.14 -7.26
CA ALA A 375 1.22 11.58 -7.31
C ALA A 375 0.52 12.30 -6.15
N VAL A 376 1.22 13.21 -5.50
CA VAL A 376 0.81 13.89 -4.28
C VAL A 376 1.41 15.29 -4.21
N LEU A 377 0.84 16.15 -3.37
CA LEU A 377 1.30 17.53 -3.23
C LEU A 377 2.21 17.69 -2.02
N LEU A 378 3.46 18.10 -2.24
CA LEU A 378 4.39 18.48 -1.19
C LEU A 378 4.09 19.92 -0.73
N VAL A 379 3.69 20.09 0.53
CA VAL A 379 3.20 21.39 1.06
C VAL A 379 4.12 22.01 2.08
N GLY A 380 5.06 21.24 2.64
CA GLY A 380 5.95 21.73 3.68
C GLY A 380 7.01 20.74 4.10
N TYR A 381 7.81 21.14 5.08
CA TYR A 381 8.81 20.34 5.74
C TYR A 381 9.12 20.91 7.13
N GLY A 382 9.76 20.09 7.95
CA GLY A 382 10.25 20.53 9.26
C GLY A 382 10.93 19.38 9.99
N GLU A 383 10.89 19.44 11.31
CA GLU A 383 11.43 18.42 12.19
C GLU A 383 10.46 18.14 13.35
N ARG A 384 10.30 16.87 13.75
CA ARG A 384 9.64 16.49 15.01
C ARG A 384 10.61 15.65 15.82
N ASN A 385 10.95 16.10 17.02
CA ASN A 385 11.82 15.37 17.95
C ASN A 385 13.14 14.86 17.31
N GLY A 386 13.85 15.71 16.57
CA GLY A 386 15.09 15.31 15.89
C GLY A 386 14.91 14.52 14.59
N THR A 387 13.67 14.27 14.15
CA THR A 387 13.38 13.54 12.90
C THR A 387 12.88 14.52 11.82
N PRO A 388 13.65 14.76 10.75
CA PRO A 388 13.23 15.65 9.67
C PRO A 388 12.15 15.00 8.80
N PHE A 389 11.19 15.80 8.33
CA PHE A 389 10.08 15.31 7.52
C PHE A 389 9.72 16.24 6.37
N TRP A 390 9.08 15.66 5.37
CA TRP A 390 8.25 16.27 4.34
C TRP A 390 6.77 16.17 4.74
N ALA A 391 6.02 17.27 4.63
CA ALA A 391 4.56 17.29 4.78
C ALA A 391 3.91 17.17 3.41
N ILE A 392 3.13 16.12 3.21
CA ILE A 392 2.57 15.75 1.91
C ILE A 392 1.05 15.67 2.03
N LYS A 393 0.32 16.46 1.24
CA LYS A 393 -1.14 16.40 1.09
C LYS A 393 -1.49 15.25 0.14
N ASN A 394 -2.32 14.33 0.62
CA ASN A 394 -2.82 13.20 -0.17
C ASN A 394 -4.24 13.48 -0.71
N SER A 395 -4.70 12.67 -1.65
CA SER A 395 -6.01 12.76 -2.32
C SER A 395 -6.95 11.64 -1.89
N TRP A 396 -6.80 11.12 -0.67
CA TRP A 396 -7.54 9.96 -0.15
C TRP A 396 -8.54 10.33 0.95
N GLY A 397 -8.94 11.59 1.05
CA GLY A 397 -9.85 12.07 2.09
C GLY A 397 -9.17 12.24 3.46
N THR A 398 -9.83 12.99 4.34
CA THR A 398 -9.34 13.36 5.67
C THR A 398 -9.36 12.20 6.67
N ASP A 399 -10.08 11.12 6.37
CA ASP A 399 -10.16 9.90 7.19
C ASP A 399 -8.95 8.96 7.02
N TRP A 400 -8.03 9.30 6.11
CA TRP A 400 -6.76 8.61 5.90
C TRP A 400 -5.57 9.44 6.44
N GLY A 401 -4.55 8.78 6.98
CA GLY A 401 -3.35 9.44 7.51
C GLY A 401 -3.62 10.45 8.63
N GLU A 402 -2.77 11.48 8.72
CA GLU A 402 -2.98 12.59 9.66
C GLU A 402 -3.88 13.64 9.01
N GLN A 403 -5.20 13.44 9.09
CA GLN A 403 -6.18 14.35 8.48
C GLN A 403 -5.98 14.52 6.96
N GLY A 404 -5.61 13.45 6.26
CA GLY A 404 -5.30 13.46 4.83
C GLY A 404 -3.84 13.72 4.48
N TYR A 405 -2.98 13.96 5.48
CA TYR A 405 -1.56 14.22 5.27
C TYR A 405 -0.68 13.01 5.59
N TYR A 406 0.40 12.91 4.83
CA TYR A 406 1.48 11.96 5.01
C TYR A 406 2.76 12.70 5.41
N TYR A 407 3.43 12.21 6.44
CA TYR A 407 4.73 12.74 6.84
C TYR A 407 5.81 11.72 6.51
N LEU A 408 6.70 12.08 5.59
CA LEU A 408 7.75 11.20 5.07
C LEU A 408 9.11 11.71 5.51
N TYR A 409 10.01 10.82 5.90
CA TYR A 409 11.37 11.19 6.27
C TYR A 409 12.08 11.96 5.15
N ARG A 410 12.73 13.07 5.52
CA ARG A 410 13.45 13.96 4.59
C ARG A 410 14.97 13.74 4.68
N GLY A 411 15.64 13.69 3.52
CA GLY A 411 17.10 13.67 3.41
C GLY A 411 17.71 12.38 2.83
N THR A 412 16.90 11.42 2.38
CA THR A 412 17.38 10.14 1.81
C THR A 412 16.77 9.79 0.45
N GLY A 413 15.96 10.68 -0.13
CA GLY A 413 15.12 10.40 -1.30
C GLY A 413 14.11 9.29 -1.02
N ALA A 414 13.58 9.24 0.22
CA ALA A 414 12.68 8.20 0.67
C ALA A 414 11.51 8.04 -0.30
N CYS A 415 11.18 6.79 -0.63
CA CYS A 415 10.11 6.46 -1.59
C CYS A 415 10.24 7.06 -3.00
N GLY A 416 11.39 7.65 -3.35
CA GLY A 416 11.60 8.31 -4.65
C GLY A 416 10.93 9.68 -4.76
N MET A 417 10.52 10.29 -3.64
CA MET A 417 9.75 11.54 -3.62
C MET A 417 10.40 12.71 -4.38
N ASN A 418 11.73 12.69 -4.50
CA ASN A 418 12.55 13.73 -5.12
C ASN A 418 12.79 13.51 -6.63
N THR A 419 12.16 12.53 -7.25
CA THR A 419 12.50 12.12 -8.62
C THR A 419 11.60 12.71 -9.70
N MET A 420 10.38 13.13 -9.33
CA MET A 420 9.37 13.73 -10.22
C MET A 420 8.77 14.97 -9.55
N CYS A 421 9.59 15.98 -9.28
CA CYS A 421 9.17 17.23 -8.68
C CYS A 421 8.85 18.26 -9.77
N SER A 422 7.68 18.89 -9.69
CA SER A 422 7.22 19.81 -10.73
C SER A 422 6.28 20.89 -10.20
N SER A 423 6.25 22.02 -10.90
CA SER A 423 5.30 23.10 -10.60
C SER A 423 4.85 23.82 -11.86
N ALA A 424 3.61 24.31 -11.84
CA ALA A 424 3.14 25.35 -12.74
C ALA A 424 3.91 26.66 -12.52
N VAL A 425 3.90 27.49 -13.55
CA VAL A 425 4.35 28.89 -13.55
C VAL A 425 3.15 29.77 -13.86
N VAL A 426 2.90 30.78 -13.03
CA VAL A 426 1.82 31.76 -13.19
C VAL A 426 2.41 33.17 -13.18
N ASP A 427 2.06 33.97 -14.20
CA ASP A 427 2.57 35.33 -14.42
C ASP A 427 1.67 36.47 -13.93
#